data_AF-A0A380NYH1-F1
#
_entry.id   AF-A0A380NYH1-F1
#
_cell.length_a   1.000
_cell.length_b   1.000
_cell.length_c   1.000
_cell.angle_alpha   90.00
_cell.angle_beta   90.00
_cell.angle_gamma   90.00
#
_symmetry.space_group_name_H-M   'P 1'
#
loop_
_entity.id
_entity.type
_entity.pdbx_description
1 polymer ?
#
loop_
_entity_poly.entity_id
_entity_poly.type
_entity_poly.pdbx_seq_one_letter_code
_entity_poly.pdbx_strand_id
1 'polypeptide(L)' 'MAYQALYRTWRPQKFSDMIGQEVVTRTLRNTIISNQITHAYLFSGPRGTGKTSAAKILPRRLTVYTLLMGSRMTRVRFV' A
#
# COMPACT_ATOMS: atom_id res chain seq x y z
N MET A 1 -14.66 -16.17 -23.86
CA MET A 1 -13.74 -15.79 -22.76
C MET A 1 -13.09 -14.46 -23.10
N ALA A 2 -13.24 -13.45 -22.24
CA ALA A 2 -12.67 -12.13 -22.48
C ALA A 2 -11.15 -12.13 -22.21
N TYR A 3 -10.36 -11.62 -23.15
CA TYR A 3 -8.91 -11.47 -23.01
C TYR A 3 -8.59 -10.56 -21.82
N GLN A 4 -8.07 -11.14 -20.75
CA GLN A 4 -7.69 -10.40 -19.55
C GLN A 4 -6.25 -9.91 -19.68
N ALA A 5 -6.06 -8.61 -19.78
CA ALA A 5 -4.73 -8.03 -19.94
C ALA A 5 -3.81 -8.36 -18.74
N LEU A 6 -2.58 -8.77 -19.04
CA LEU A 6 -1.60 -9.27 -18.06
C LEU A 6 -1.37 -8.29 -16.89
N TYR A 7 -1.37 -6.98 -17.14
CA TYR A 7 -1.18 -5.96 -16.10
C TYR A 7 -2.32 -5.91 -15.07
N ARG A 8 -3.51 -6.44 -15.39
CA ARG A 8 -4.64 -6.55 -14.44
C ARG A 8 -4.51 -7.81 -13.59
N THR A 9 -4.06 -8.91 -14.19
CA THR A 9 -3.87 -10.20 -13.53
C THR A 9 -2.73 -10.15 -12.50
N TRP A 10 -1.64 -9.45 -12.82
CA TRP A 10 -0.43 -9.41 -11.98
C TRP A 10 -0.32 -8.16 -11.11
N ARG A 11 -1.43 -7.43 -10.88
CA ARG A 11 -1.38 -6.23 -10.04
C ARG A 11 -1.12 -6.66 -8.58
N PRO A 12 -0.02 -6.23 -7.96
CA PRO A 12 0.37 -6.70 -6.64
C PRO A 12 -0.72 -6.37 -5.62
N GLN A 13 -1.11 -7.38 -4.84
CA GLN A 13 -2.13 -7.26 -3.80
C GLN A 13 -1.50 -7.15 -2.41
N LYS A 14 -0.27 -7.65 -2.26
CA LYS A 14 0.49 -7.61 -1.04
C LYS A 14 1.76 -6.80 -1.23
N PHE A 15 2.21 -6.26 -0.12
CA PHE A 15 3.51 -5.62 0.04
C PHE A 15 4.70 -6.53 -0.33
N SER A 16 4.55 -7.85 -0.16
CA SER A 16 5.53 -8.85 -0.61
C SER A 16 5.66 -8.96 -2.13
N ASP A 17 4.62 -8.56 -2.87
CA ASP A 17 4.55 -8.74 -4.32
C ASP A 17 5.13 -7.50 -5.05
N MET A 18 5.56 -6.48 -4.30
CA MET A 18 6.25 -5.30 -4.84
C MET A 18 7.75 -5.58 -4.99
N ILE A 19 8.21 -5.58 -6.23
CA ILE A 19 9.62 -5.78 -6.57
C ILE A 19 10.37 -4.44 -6.44
N GLY A 20 11.55 -4.47 -5.80
CA GLY A 20 12.48 -3.33 -5.75
C GLY A 20 12.16 -2.21 -4.77
N GLN A 21 11.15 -2.37 -3.90
CA GLN A 21 10.69 -1.35 -2.94
C GLN A 21 10.69 -1.87 -1.50
N GLU A 22 11.75 -2.57 -1.10
CA GLU A 22 11.83 -3.24 0.20
C GLU A 22 11.89 -2.25 1.37
N VAL A 23 12.63 -1.15 1.23
CA VAL A 23 12.75 -0.10 2.26
C VAL A 23 11.40 0.51 2.60
N VAL A 24 10.63 0.93 1.59
CA VAL A 24 9.29 1.51 1.78
C VAL A 24 8.37 0.50 2.45
N THR A 25 8.41 -0.74 1.97
CA THR A 25 7.56 -1.81 2.49
C THR A 25 7.87 -2.15 3.94
N ARG A 26 9.15 -2.20 4.30
CA ARG A 26 9.62 -2.44 5.68
C ARG A 26 9.19 -1.32 6.61
N THR A 27 9.36 -0.06 6.20
CA THR A 27 8.93 1.09 7.00
C THR A 27 7.42 1.05 7.27
N LEU A 28 6.62 0.79 6.25
CA LEU A 28 5.16 0.70 6.40
C LEU A 28 4.72 -0.48 7.28
N ARG A 29 5.38 -1.64 7.18
CA ARG A 29 5.14 -2.77 8.09
C ARG A 29 5.47 -2.39 9.53
N ASN A 30 6.62 -1.75 9.75
CA ASN A 30 7.06 -1.35 11.08
C ASN A 30 6.09 -0.33 11.71
N THR A 31 5.61 0.66 10.96
CA THR A 31 4.63 1.64 11.48
C THR A 31 3.29 1.00 11.86
N ILE A 32 2.89 -0.07 11.17
CA ILE A 32 1.68 -0.83 11.52
C ILE A 32 1.91 -1.63 12.81
N ILE A 33 3.06 -2.30 12.94
CA ILE A 33 3.40 -3.09 14.14
C ILE A 33 3.56 -2.19 15.37
N SER A 34 4.21 -1.04 15.22
CA SER A 34 4.39 -0.06 16.30
C SER A 34 3.14 0.77 16.62
N ASN A 35 2.03 0.53 15.90
CA ASN A 35 0.78 1.28 16.00
C ASN A 35 0.94 2.81 15.78
N GLN A 36 2.03 3.23 15.12
CA GLN A 36 2.34 4.61 14.79
C GLN A 36 1.81 4.95 13.39
N ILE A 37 0.49 4.91 13.24
CA ILE A 37 -0.16 5.19 11.95
C ILE A 37 -0.25 6.70 11.76
N THR A 38 0.42 7.21 10.73
CA THR A 38 0.37 8.64 10.36
C THR A 38 -0.92 8.96 9.60
N HIS A 39 -1.48 10.16 9.79
CA HIS A 39 -2.72 10.58 9.12
C HIS A 39 -2.68 10.56 7.59
N ALA A 40 -1.50 10.77 6.99
CA ALA A 40 -1.31 10.80 5.55
C ALA A 40 0.03 10.20 5.12
N TYR A 41 0.01 9.51 3.97
CA TYR A 41 1.20 8.99 3.30
C TYR A 41 1.31 9.61 1.90
N LEU A 42 2.51 10.13 1.59
CA LEU A 42 2.86 10.66 0.28
C LEU A 42 3.86 9.72 -0.40
N PHE A 43 3.52 9.23 -1.60
CA PHE A 43 4.42 8.42 -2.41
C PHE A 43 4.87 9.24 -3.62
N SER A 44 6.17 9.57 -3.70
CA SER A 44 6.77 10.37 -4.78
C SER A 44 7.83 9.58 -5.57
N GLY A 45 7.96 9.88 -6.88
CA GLY A 45 9.01 9.33 -7.75
C GLY A 45 8.62 9.21 -9.24
N PRO A 46 9.48 8.63 -10.10
CA PRO A 46 9.26 8.53 -11.55
C PRO A 46 8.10 7.58 -11.95
N ARG A 47 7.50 7.80 -13.14
CA ARG A 47 6.36 6.98 -13.61
C ARG A 47 6.73 5.50 -13.71
N GLY A 48 5.80 4.61 -13.39
CA GLY A 48 5.99 3.16 -13.50
C GLY A 48 6.58 2.47 -12.26
N THR A 49 7.07 3.18 -11.24
CA THR A 49 7.71 2.53 -10.07
C THR A 49 6.75 1.97 -9.00
N GLY A 50 5.47 1.76 -9.32
CA GLY A 50 4.55 1.05 -8.42
C GLY A 50 3.96 1.86 -7.25
N LYS A 51 4.16 3.18 -7.19
CA LYS A 51 3.60 4.06 -6.13
C LYS A 51 2.10 3.97 -5.96
N THR A 52 1.36 4.04 -7.06
CA THR A 52 -0.11 3.91 -7.05
C THR A 52 -0.55 2.50 -6.65
N SER A 53 0.28 1.49 -6.88
CA SER A 53 0.00 0.12 -6.43
C SER A 53 0.24 0.01 -4.92
N ALA A 54 1.36 0.51 -4.39
CA ALA A 54 1.65 0.58 -2.95
C ALA A 54 0.54 1.31 -2.18
N ALA A 55 0.10 2.46 -2.71
CA ALA A 55 -0.97 3.26 -2.14
C ALA A 55 -2.33 2.54 -2.09
N LYS A 56 -2.59 1.57 -2.99
CA LYS A 56 -3.80 0.74 -2.94
C LYS A 56 -3.69 -0.43 -1.97
N ILE A 57 -2.50 -0.98 -1.80
CA ILE A 57 -2.23 -2.10 -0.88
C ILE A 57 -2.30 -1.62 0.58
N LEU A 58 -1.80 -0.42 0.87
CA LEU A 58 -1.73 0.15 2.23
C LEU A 58 -3.09 0.22 2.96
N PRO A 59 -4.14 0.92 2.46
CA PRO A 59 -5.41 1.02 3.16
C PRO A 59 -6.09 -0.34 3.32
N ARG A 60 -5.90 -1.28 2.39
CA ARG A 60 -6.46 -2.64 2.51
C ARG A 60 -5.88 -3.41 3.70
N ARG A 61 -4.59 -3.21 4.00
CA ARG A 61 -3.92 -3.77 5.18
C ARG A 61 -4.31 -3.01 6.45
N LEU A 62 -4.41 -1.68 6.34
CA LEU A 62 -4.77 -0.79 7.44
C LEU A 62 -6.21 -1.02 7.91
N THR A 63 -7.19 -1.18 7.03
CA THR A 63 -8.60 -1.43 7.39
C THR A 63 -8.75 -2.68 8.25
N VAL A 64 -8.01 -3.76 7.96
CA VAL A 64 -8.03 -4.99 8.79
C VAL A 64 -7.46 -4.72 10.18
N TYR A 65 -6.36 -3.96 10.28
CA TYR A 65 -5.77 -3.57 11.57
C TYR A 65 -6.64 -2.58 12.35
N THR A 66 -7.23 -1.59 11.67
CA THR A 66 -8.13 -0.59 12.24
C THR A 66 -9.41 -1.22 12.77
N LEU A 67 -9.98 -2.22 12.07
CA LEU A 67 -11.14 -2.98 12.57
C LEU A 67 -10.85 -3.70 13.89
N LEU A 68 -9.60 -4.09 14.13
CA LEU A 68 -9.16 -4.71 15.39
C LEU A 68 -8.84 -3.68 16.50
N MET A 69 -8.55 -2.41 16.13
CA MET A 69 -7.96 -1.40 17.04
C MET A 69 -8.74 -0.07 17.13
N GLY A 70 -9.93 0.05 16.52
CA GLY A 70 -10.89 1.14 16.76
C GLY A 70 -10.46 2.58 16.41
N SER A 71 -9.49 2.80 15.51
CA SER A 71 -8.88 4.14 15.26
C SER A 71 -9.24 4.80 13.91
N ARG A 72 -9.13 6.15 13.84
CA ARG A 72 -9.68 7.06 12.80
C ARG A 72 -9.13 6.86 11.36
N MET A 73 -9.94 7.26 10.37
CA MET A 73 -9.66 7.26 8.91
C MET A 73 -8.28 7.83 8.52
N THR A 74 -7.48 7.03 7.81
CA THR A 74 -6.18 7.41 7.24
C THR A 74 -6.32 7.70 5.76
N ARG A 75 -5.77 8.84 5.28
CA ARG A 75 -5.97 9.32 3.90
C ARG A 75 -4.67 9.17 3.09
N VAL A 76 -4.71 8.45 1.97
CA VAL A 76 -3.55 8.25 1.09
C VAL A 76 -3.72 9.13 -0.16
N ARG A 77 -2.75 10.01 -0.46
CA ARG A 77 -2.81 10.95 -1.59
C ARG A 77 -1.51 10.88 -2.42
N PHE A 78 -1.63 11.14 -3.72
CA PHE A 78 -0.53 11.15 -4.68
C PHE A 78 -0.16 12.59 -5.10
N VAL A 79 1.13 12.85 -5.32
CA VAL A 79 1.70 14.04 -5.99
C VAL A 79 2.63 13.55 -7.09
#